data_AF-A0A0Q5R9F6-F1
#
_entry.id   AF-A0A0Q5R9F6-F1
#
_cell.length_a   1.000
_cell.length_b   1.000
_cell.length_c   1.000
_cell.angle_alpha   90.00
_cell.angle_beta   90.00
_cell.angle_gamma   90.00
#
_symmetry.space_group_name_H-M   'P 1'
#
loop_
_entity.id
_entity.type
_entity.pdbx_description
1 polymer ?
#
loop_
_entity_poly.entity_id
_entity_poly.type
_entity_poly.pdbx_seq_one_letter_code
_entity_poly.pdbx_strand_id
1 'polypeptide(L)'
;MADDILTTLEATIRDRRGADPATSYTAKLFARGRAKIAQKLGEEAVETVIAAVSDDRAELTKEAADLVFHLLVLLADADLGLDDVRAEIARREGVSGIDEKAGRQS
;
A
#
# COMPACT_ATOMS: atom_id res chain seq x y z
N MET A 1 11.11 -13.24 15.37
CA MET A 1 10.56 -11.90 15.67
C MET A 1 9.05 -12.06 15.67
N ALA A 2 8.32 -11.38 16.56
CA ALA A 2 6.86 -11.37 16.42
C ALA A 2 6.54 -10.60 15.14
N ASP A 3 5.86 -11.23 14.18
CA ASP A 3 5.46 -10.55 12.95
C ASP A 3 4.49 -9.42 13.32
N ASP A 4 4.80 -8.21 12.85
CA ASP A 4 3.90 -7.07 13.02
C ASP A 4 2.61 -7.27 12.20
N ILE A 5 1.59 -6.47 12.49
CA ILE A 5 0.28 -6.60 11.83
C ILE A 5 0.37 -6.41 10.31
N LEU A 6 1.31 -5.61 9.82
CA LEU A 6 1.48 -5.35 8.39
C LEU A 6 2.13 -6.54 7.68
N THR A 7 3.08 -7.20 8.32
CA THR A 7 3.73 -8.43 7.84
C THR A 7 2.70 -9.57 7.77
N THR A 8 1.86 -9.71 8.81
CA THR A 8 0.76 -10.68 8.83
C THR A 8 -0.27 -10.40 7.72
N LEU A 9 -0.59 -9.12 7.50
CA LEU A 9 -1.51 -8.70 6.45
C LEU A 9 -0.95 -8.99 5.04
N GLU A 10 0.33 -8.68 4.80
CA GLU A 10 1.01 -8.97 3.54
C GLU A 10 0.98 -10.48 3.22
N ALA A 11 1.33 -11.33 4.19
CA ALA A 11 1.27 -12.78 4.04
C ALA A 11 -0.15 -13.24 3.69
N THR A 12 -1.16 -12.75 4.41
CA THR A 12 -2.57 -13.05 4.15
C THR A 12 -3.01 -12.64 2.73
N ILE A 13 -2.52 -11.49 2.24
CA ILE A 13 -2.82 -11.01 0.89
C ILE A 13 -2.21 -11.94 -0.15
N ARG A 14 -0.95 -12.35 0.02
CA ARG A 14 -0.27 -13.27 -0.91
C ARG A 14 -0.95 -14.63 -0.96
N ASP A 15 -1.31 -15.19 0.19
CA ASP A 15 -2.02 -16.47 0.28
C ASP A 15 -3.35 -16.45 -0.49
N ARG A 16 -4.00 -15.29 -0.55
CA ARG A 16 -5.27 -15.11 -1.25
C ARG A 16 -5.14 -14.82 -2.75
N ARG A 17 -3.94 -14.67 -3.30
CA ARG A 17 -3.72 -14.34 -4.74
C ARG A 17 -4.26 -15.40 -5.71
N GLY A 18 -4.35 -16.66 -5.26
CA GLY A 18 -4.93 -17.77 -6.03
C GLY A 18 -6.21 -18.36 -5.42
N ALA A 19 -6.79 -17.73 -4.40
CA ALA A 19 -8.02 -18.22 -3.77
C ALA A 19 -9.25 -17.96 -4.64
N ASP A 20 -10.39 -18.56 -4.30
CA ASP A 20 -11.64 -18.37 -5.03
C ASP A 20 -12.16 -16.92 -4.91
N PRO A 21 -12.27 -16.17 -6.04
CA PRO A 21 -12.81 -14.81 -6.06
C PRO A 21 -14.25 -14.67 -5.55
N ALA A 22 -15.03 -15.75 -5.49
CA ALA A 22 -16.38 -15.73 -4.93
C ALA A 22 -16.39 -15.65 -3.40
N THR A 23 -15.30 -16.02 -2.74
CA THR A 23 -15.21 -16.13 -1.27
C THR A 23 -14.24 -15.14 -0.64
N SER A 24 -13.37 -14.50 -1.43
CA SER A 24 -12.32 -13.60 -0.95
C SER A 24 -12.30 -12.29 -1.73
N TYR A 25 -12.42 -11.16 -1.02
CA TYR A 25 -12.29 -9.83 -1.62
C TYR A 25 -10.92 -9.61 -2.27
N THR A 26 -9.85 -10.03 -1.59
CA THR A 26 -8.49 -9.96 -2.12
C THR A 26 -8.34 -10.77 -3.41
N ALA A 27 -8.88 -11.99 -3.44
CA ALA A 27 -8.87 -12.81 -4.65
C ALA A 27 -9.65 -12.15 -5.81
N LYS A 28 -10.77 -11.50 -5.49
CA LYS A 28 -11.56 -10.73 -6.45
C LYS A 28 -10.80 -9.53 -7.03
N LEU A 29 -9.95 -8.87 -6.24
CA LEU A 29 -9.09 -7.80 -6.74
C LEU A 29 -8.06 -8.36 -7.74
N PHE A 30 -7.37 -9.43 -7.38
CA PHE A 30 -6.40 -10.08 -8.28
C PHE A 30 -7.05 -10.61 -9.56
N ALA A 31 -8.22 -11.23 -9.47
CA ALA A 31 -8.97 -11.70 -10.64
C ALA A 31 -9.40 -10.55 -11.58
N ARG A 32 -9.57 -9.33 -11.06
CA ARG A 32 -9.87 -8.13 -11.85
C ARG A 32 -8.62 -7.44 -12.39
N GLY A 33 -7.44 -7.86 -11.97
CA GLY A 33 -6.15 -7.42 -12.48
C GLY A 33 -5.68 -6.04 -12.01
N ARG A 34 -4.44 -5.74 -12.36
CA ARG A 34 -3.68 -4.54 -11.94
C ARG A 34 -4.44 -3.23 -12.10
N ALA A 35 -5.18 -3.05 -13.19
CA ALA A 35 -5.93 -1.83 -13.44
C ALA A 35 -6.96 -1.55 -12.34
N LYS A 36 -7.70 -2.58 -11.88
CA LYS A 36 -8.67 -2.39 -10.79
C LYS A 36 -7.99 -2.19 -9.44
N ILE A 37 -6.88 -2.89 -9.21
CA ILE A 37 -6.09 -2.75 -7.98
C ILE A 37 -5.56 -1.31 -7.85
N ALA A 38 -4.92 -0.79 -8.91
CA ALA A 38 -4.41 0.58 -8.95
C ALA A 38 -5.53 1.62 -8.85
N GLN A 39 -6.69 1.37 -9.47
CA GLN A 39 -7.86 2.23 -9.30
C GLN A 39 -8.26 2.33 -7.82
N LYS A 40 -8.38 1.19 -7.11
CA LYS A 40 -8.74 1.19 -5.69
C LYS A 40 -7.71 1.95 -4.85
N LEU A 41 -6.42 1.71 -5.06
CA LEU A 41 -5.36 2.49 -4.38
C LEU A 41 -5.53 4.00 -4.59
N GLY A 42 -5.86 4.41 -5.82
CA GLY A 42 -6.11 5.81 -6.14
C GLY A 42 -7.36 6.40 -5.47
N GLU A 43 -8.43 5.61 -5.34
CA GLU A 43 -9.65 6.00 -4.60
C GLU A 43 -9.31 6.28 -3.13
N GLU A 44 -8.66 5.33 -2.43
CA GLU A 44 -8.32 5.48 -1.01
C GLU A 44 -7.35 6.65 -0.75
N ALA A 45 -6.46 6.94 -1.72
CA ALA A 45 -5.54 8.06 -1.62
C ALA A 45 -6.29 9.41 -1.64
N VAL A 46 -7.31 9.53 -2.49
CA VAL A 46 -8.15 10.72 -2.54
C VAL A 46 -9.00 10.83 -1.28
N GLU A 47 -9.58 9.74 -0.81
CA GLU A 47 -10.39 9.68 0.42
C GLU A 47 -9.55 10.06 1.65
N THR A 48 -8.33 9.54 1.77
CA THR A 48 -7.36 9.91 2.81
C THR A 48 -7.08 11.42 2.82
N VAL A 49 -6.88 12.02 1.64
CA VAL A 49 -6.65 13.48 1.52
C VAL A 49 -7.89 14.27 1.94
N ILE A 50 -9.08 13.84 1.54
CA ILE A 50 -10.35 14.50 1.90
C ILE A 50 -10.55 14.44 3.43
N ALA A 51 -10.35 13.28 4.04
CA ALA A 51 -10.47 13.10 5.48
C ALA A 51 -9.50 13.98 6.27
N ALA A 52 -8.25 14.09 5.81
CA ALA A 52 -7.25 14.99 6.40
C ALA A 52 -7.65 16.47 6.29
N VAL A 53 -8.14 16.92 5.14
CA VAL A 53 -8.60 18.31 4.94
C VAL A 53 -9.82 18.63 5.80
N SER A 54 -10.64 17.63 6.09
CA SER A 54 -11.86 17.78 6.89
C SER A 54 -11.60 17.72 8.40
N ASP A 55 -10.35 17.53 8.82
CA ASP A 55 -9.93 17.30 10.23
C ASP A 55 -10.67 16.12 10.91
N ASP A 56 -11.13 15.15 10.10
CA ASP A 56 -11.77 13.94 10.60
C ASP A 56 -10.72 12.87 10.89
N ARG A 57 -10.27 12.82 12.15
CA ARG A 57 -9.23 11.88 12.60
C ARG A 57 -9.66 10.42 12.49
N ALA A 58 -10.94 10.13 12.69
CA ALA A 58 -11.45 8.76 12.66
C ALA A 58 -11.46 8.25 11.22
N GLU A 59 -12.02 9.06 10.31
CA GLU A 59 -12.05 8.72 8.89
C GLU A 59 -10.63 8.70 8.32
N LEU A 60 -9.76 9.65 8.68
CA LEU A 60 -8.37 9.65 8.23
C LEU A 60 -7.65 8.35 8.61
N THR A 61 -7.90 7.83 9.82
CA THR A 61 -7.28 6.57 10.26
C THR A 61 -7.80 5.38 9.45
N LYS A 62 -9.11 5.37 9.14
CA LYS A 62 -9.76 4.33 8.34
C LYS A 62 -9.24 4.32 6.90
N GLU A 63 -9.28 5.47 6.24
CA GLU A 63 -8.84 5.62 4.83
C GLU A 63 -7.34 5.37 4.68
N ALA A 64 -6.52 5.78 5.65
CA ALA A 64 -5.09 5.45 5.65
C ALA A 64 -4.85 3.94 5.79
N ALA A 65 -5.68 3.22 6.55
CA ALA A 65 -5.58 1.77 6.65
C ALA A 65 -5.97 1.08 5.34
N ASP A 66 -7.04 1.54 4.68
CA ASP A 66 -7.48 1.03 3.38
C ASP A 66 -6.44 1.34 2.28
N LEU A 67 -5.82 2.52 2.31
CA LEU A 67 -4.69 2.90 1.46
C LEU A 67 -3.51 1.93 1.63
N VAL A 68 -3.11 1.63 2.87
CA VAL A 68 -2.03 0.67 3.15
C VAL A 68 -2.40 -0.72 2.66
N PHE A 69 -3.63 -1.17 2.91
CA PHE A 69 -4.11 -2.47 2.40
C PHE A 69 -4.02 -2.55 0.87
N HIS A 70 -4.55 -1.55 0.17
CA HIS A 70 -4.54 -1.53 -1.29
C HIS A 70 -3.13 -1.36 -1.88
N LEU A 71 -2.22 -0.69 -1.17
CA LEU A 71 -0.81 -0.64 -1.53
C LEU A 71 -0.17 -2.03 -1.45
N LEU A 72 -0.42 -2.78 -0.38
CA LEU A 72 0.09 -4.15 -0.23
C LEU A 72 -0.44 -5.10 -1.31
N VAL A 73 -1.73 -4.97 -1.69
CA VAL A 73 -2.29 -5.74 -2.80
C VAL A 73 -1.60 -5.38 -4.12
N LEU A 74 -1.32 -4.10 -4.38
CA LEU A 74 -0.61 -3.67 -5.59
C LEU A 74 0.83 -4.17 -5.62
N LEU A 75 1.55 -4.11 -4.49
CA LEU A 75 2.91 -4.64 -4.39
C LEU A 75 2.92 -6.14 -4.66
N ALA A 76 2.01 -6.91 -4.04
CA ALA A 76 1.90 -8.34 -4.26
C ALA A 76 1.55 -8.68 -5.73
N ASP A 77 0.70 -7.89 -6.40
CA ASP A 77 0.43 -8.04 -7.84
C ASP A 77 1.66 -7.75 -8.71
N ALA A 78 2.55 -6.88 -8.25
CA ALA A 78 3.81 -6.52 -8.87
C ALA A 78 5.00 -7.42 -8.47
N ASP A 79 4.75 -8.49 -7.73
CA ASP A 79 5.77 -9.40 -7.18
C ASP A 79 6.80 -8.68 -6.28
N LEU A 80 6.32 -7.65 -5.56
CA LEU A 80 7.05 -6.87 -4.56
C LEU A 80 6.47 -7.11 -3.15
N GLY A 81 7.20 -6.62 -2.13
CA GLY A 81 6.80 -6.68 -0.74
C GLY A 81 7.18 -5.49 0.12
N LEU A 82 6.78 -5.57 1.39
CA LEU A 82 7.14 -4.62 2.44
C LEU A 82 8.65 -4.49 2.58
N ASP A 83 9.40 -5.58 2.42
CA ASP A 83 10.86 -5.54 2.52
C ASP A 83 11.50 -4.71 1.40
N ASP A 84 10.97 -4.74 0.18
CA ASP A 84 11.41 -3.87 -0.91
C ASP A 84 11.17 -2.39 -0.58
N VAL A 85 10.00 -2.09 -0.02
CA VAL A 85 9.64 -0.72 0.41
C VAL A 85 10.50 -0.27 1.59
N ARG A 86 10.73 -1.14 2.58
CA ARG A 86 11.59 -0.86 3.75
C ARG A 86 13.03 -0.62 3.31
N ALA A 87 13.55 -1.43 2.39
CA ALA A 87 14.89 -1.25 1.83
C ALA A 87 15.02 0.09 1.11
N GLU A 88 14.00 0.49 0.34
CA GLU A 88 13.97 1.79 -0.34
C GLU A 88 13.88 2.96 0.65
N ILE A 89 13.09 2.83 1.73
CA ILE A 89 13.03 3.84 2.79
C ILE A 89 14.39 3.96 3.48
N ALA A 90 15.00 2.85 3.88
CA ALA A 90 16.31 2.84 4.55
C ALA A 90 17.42 3.43 3.67
N ARG A 91 17.34 3.26 2.34
CA ARG A 91 18.26 3.89 1.38
C ARG A 91 18.17 5.42 1.39
N ARG A 92 16.99 5.98 1.65
CA ARG A 92 16.73 7.44 1.71
C ARG A 92 16.91 8.01 3.11
N GLU A 93 16.78 7.18 4.13
CA GLU A 93 16.94 7.57 5.53
C GLU A 93 18.36 8.12 5.77
N GLY A 94 18.44 9.33 6.33
CA GLY A 94 19.71 10.04 6.55
C GLY A 94 20.17 10.93 5.38
N VAL A 95 19.50 10.90 4.23
CA VAL A 95 19.67 11.88 3.15
C VAL A 95 18.56 12.91 3.28
N SER A 96 18.88 14.19 3.50
CA SER A 96 17.82 15.20 3.58
C SER A 96 17.11 15.30 2.23
N GLY A 97 15.78 15.43 2.22
CA GLY A 97 15.01 15.59 0.99
C GLY A 97 15.36 16.87 0.19
N ILE A 98 16.16 17.77 0.77
CA ILE A 98 16.76 18.93 0.12
C ILE A 98 18.01 18.50 -0.66
N ASP A 99 18.89 17.71 -0.04
CA ASP A 99 20.11 17.19 -0.66
C ASP A 99 19.79 16.21 -1.80
N GLU A 100 18.76 15.39 -1.63
CA GLU A 100 18.29 14.45 -2.65
C GLU A 100 17.72 15.16 -3.90
N LYS A 101 17.08 16.33 -3.71
CA LYS A 101 16.59 17.17 -4.81
C LYS A 101 17.72 17.95 -5.49
N ALA A 102 18.74 18.37 -4.76
CA ALA A 102 19.92 19.04 -5.31
C ALA A 102 20.80 18.10 -6.15
N GLY A 103 20.81 16.79 -5.85
CA GLY A 103 21.57 15.78 -6.59
C GLY A 103 20.91 15.28 -7.89
N ARG A 104 19.61 15.55 -8.11
CA ARG A 104 18.96 15.27 -9.40
C ARG A 104 19.36 16.37 -10.38
N GLN A 105 20.50 16.18 -11.04
CA GLN A 105 20.83 16.96 -12.23
C GLN A 105 19.75 16.75 -13.29
N SER A 106 19.40 17.85 -13.95
CA SER A 106 18.40 18.03 -15.01
C SER A 106 18.35 16.93 -16.05
#